data_AF-A0A5N5EZP1-F1
#
_entry.id   AF-A0A5N5EZP1-F1
#
_cell.length_a   1.000
_cell.length_b   1.000
_cell.length_c   1.000
_cell.angle_alpha   90.00
_cell.angle_beta   90.00
_cell.angle_gamma   90.00
#
_symmetry.space_group_name_H-M   'P 1'
#
loop_
_entity.id
_entity.type
_entity.pdbx_description
1 polymer ?
#
loop_
_entity_poly.entity_id
_entity_poly.type
_entity_poly.pdbx_seq_one_letter_code
_entity_poly.pdbx_strand_id
1 'polypeptide(L)'
;MHWIWWILILFWTGGFAWAADTARTALRNRHERKLELLEAAKQERLALEAAHKSPEPVCGCTHHLAKHDKQGRCHEQVEVPTAWDENKKPLRYEAGQCNCQQYVGPQPLSQVYAEELTDRWPTDTP
;
A
#
# COMPACT_ATOMS: atom_id res chain seq x y z
N MET A 1 14.62 16.23 66.94
CA MET A 1 15.02 16.74 65.61
C MET A 1 15.52 15.65 64.64
N HIS A 2 16.03 14.50 65.10
CA HIS A 2 16.57 13.43 64.22
C HIS A 2 15.51 12.57 63.50
N TRP A 3 14.28 12.52 64.04
CA TRP A 3 13.13 11.78 63.47
C TRP A 3 12.66 12.32 62.11
N ILE A 4 12.75 13.64 61.89
CA ILE A 4 12.34 14.29 60.63
C ILE A 4 13.24 13.83 59.48
N TRP A 5 14.53 13.64 59.73
CA TRP A 5 15.48 13.12 58.73
C TRP A 5 15.13 11.70 58.28
N TRP A 6 14.69 10.83 59.19
CA TRP A 6 14.26 9.47 58.84
C TRP A 6 13.00 9.47 57.97
N ILE A 7 12.03 10.35 58.25
CA ILE A 7 10.83 10.51 57.42
C ILE A 7 11.19 11.03 56.03
N LEU A 8 12.06 12.04 55.94
CA LEU A 8 12.48 12.60 54.65
C LEU A 8 13.21 11.57 53.80
N ILE A 9 14.06 10.73 54.40
CA ILE A 9 14.75 9.64 53.69
C ILE A 9 13.74 8.64 53.14
N LEU A 10 12.77 8.20 53.96
CA LEU A 10 11.73 7.26 53.54
C LEU A 10 10.84 7.83 52.41
N PHE A 11 10.52 9.12 52.50
CA PHE A 11 9.71 9.82 51.51
C PHE A 11 10.45 9.98 50.17
N TRP A 12 11.72 10.39 50.20
CA TRP A 12 12.55 10.56 49.01
C TRP A 12 12.92 9.24 48.33
N THR A 13 13.22 8.20 49.12
CA THR A 13 13.67 6.91 48.57
C THR A 13 12.53 6.00 48.15
N GLY A 14 11.40 6.00 48.86
CA GLY A 14 10.29 5.09 48.59
C GLY A 14 9.16 5.70 47.75
N GLY A 15 8.66 6.87 48.14
CA GLY A 15 7.44 7.43 47.54
C GLY A 15 7.68 8.11 46.20
N PHE A 16 8.73 8.94 46.11
CA PHE A 16 8.98 9.75 44.92
C PHE A 16 9.52 8.93 43.74
N ALA A 17 10.37 7.93 44.01
CA ALA A 17 10.88 7.01 42.98
C ALA A 17 9.74 6.20 42.34
N TRP A 18 8.85 5.63 43.16
CA TRP A 18 7.69 4.88 42.66
C TRP A 18 6.74 5.75 41.84
N ALA A 19 6.44 6.97 42.29
CA ALA A 19 5.60 7.90 41.54
C ALA A 19 6.23 8.29 40.18
N ALA A 20 7.54 8.53 40.16
CA ALA A 20 8.27 8.87 38.93
C ALA A 20 8.28 7.69 37.93
N ASP A 21 8.51 6.46 38.40
CA ASP A 21 8.51 5.28 37.54
C ASP A 21 7.12 4.91 37.03
N THR A 22 6.08 5.13 37.84
CA THR A 22 4.68 4.95 37.41
C THR A 22 4.32 5.95 36.30
N ALA A 23 4.74 7.21 36.43
CA ALA A 23 4.52 8.24 35.41
C ALA A 23 5.28 7.94 34.11
N ARG A 24 6.53 7.48 34.19
CA ARG A 24 7.31 7.07 33.02
C ARG A 24 6.68 5.89 32.29
N THR A 25 6.24 4.88 33.04
CA THR A 25 5.55 3.71 32.48
C THR A 25 4.26 4.11 31.77
N ALA A 26 3.46 4.99 32.37
CA ALA A 26 2.23 5.50 31.76
C ALA A 26 2.49 6.26 30.45
N LEU A 27 3.52 7.11 30.41
CA LEU A 27 3.93 7.82 29.20
C LEU A 27 4.42 6.86 28.12
N ARG A 28 5.19 5.83 28.47
CA ARG A 28 5.66 4.82 27.53
C ARG A 28 4.51 4.03 26.91
N ASN A 29 3.59 3.55 27.74
CA ASN A 29 2.39 2.85 27.28
C ASN A 29 1.53 3.71 26.35
N ARG A 30 1.39 5.02 26.65
CA ARG A 30 0.67 5.96 25.77
C ARG A 30 1.38 6.15 24.43
N HIS A 31 2.71 6.23 24.45
CA HIS A 31 3.51 6.36 23.24
C HIS A 31 3.42 5.11 22.37
N GLU A 32 3.57 3.92 22.97
CA GLU A 32 3.43 2.62 22.32
C GLU A 32 2.06 2.51 21.63
N ARG A 33 0.96 2.78 22.35
CA ARG A 33 -0.40 2.81 21.76
C ARG A 33 -0.54 3.81 20.62
N LYS A 34 0.12 4.97 20.70
CA LYS A 34 0.09 5.95 19.61
C LYS A 34 0.81 5.45 18.36
N LEU A 35 1.93 4.76 18.54
CA LEU A 35 2.68 4.16 17.42
C LEU A 35 1.86 3.07 16.75
N GLU A 36 1.21 2.19 17.51
CA GLU A 36 0.32 1.15 16.99
C GLU A 36 -0.81 1.74 16.13
N LEU A 37 -1.45 2.81 16.60
CA LEU A 37 -2.50 3.50 15.83
C LEU A 37 -1.96 4.12 14.52
N LEU A 38 -0.77 4.72 14.56
CA LEU A 38 -0.14 5.27 13.36
C LEU A 38 0.26 4.18 12.36
N GLU A 39 0.73 3.04 12.85
CA GLU A 39 1.06 1.89 12.03
C GLU A 39 -0.18 1.30 11.37
N ALA A 40 -1.27 1.12 12.13
CA ALA A 40 -2.56 0.68 11.58
C ALA A 40 -3.08 1.62 10.49
N ALA A 41 -3.06 2.93 10.73
CA ALA A 41 -3.47 3.93 9.73
C ALA A 41 -2.54 3.93 8.49
N LYS A 42 -1.25 3.67 8.66
CA LYS A 42 -0.31 3.52 7.54
C LYS A 42 -0.62 2.27 6.72
N GLN A 43 -0.90 1.15 7.38
CA GLN A 43 -1.27 -0.09 6.70
C GLN A 43 -2.57 0.06 5.92
N GLU A 44 -3.58 0.71 6.50
CA GLU A 44 -4.83 1.05 5.81
C GLU A 44 -4.59 1.89 4.55
N ARG A 45 -3.78 2.96 4.65
CA ARG A 45 -3.40 3.77 3.49
C ARG A 45 -2.69 2.97 2.41
N LEU A 46 -1.74 2.11 2.78
CA LEU A 46 -1.02 1.27 1.81
C LEU A 46 -1.95 0.24 1.15
N ALA A 47 -2.91 -0.31 1.89
CA ALA A 47 -3.92 -1.22 1.35
C ALA A 47 -4.84 -0.51 0.35
N LEU A 48 -5.28 0.71 0.67
CA LEU A 48 -6.07 1.54 -0.26
C LEU A 48 -5.26 1.90 -1.50
N GLU A 49 -4.01 2.32 -1.36
CA GLU A 49 -3.13 2.62 -2.49
C GLU A 49 -2.92 1.40 -3.39
N ALA A 50 -2.71 0.22 -2.80
CA ALA A 50 -2.60 -1.05 -3.54
C ALA A 50 -3.91 -1.40 -4.26
N ALA A 51 -5.07 -1.16 -3.63
CA ALA A 51 -6.39 -1.38 -4.25
C ALA A 51 -6.67 -0.40 -5.39
N HIS A 52 -6.21 0.84 -5.28
CA HIS A 52 -6.38 1.89 -6.29
C HIS A 52 -5.27 1.91 -7.36
N LYS A 53 -4.26 1.03 -7.27
CA LYS A 53 -3.25 0.90 -8.30
C LYS A 53 -3.93 0.38 -9.58
N SER A 54 -4.08 1.27 -10.55
CA SER A 54 -4.59 0.89 -11.87
C SER A 54 -3.75 -0.26 -12.43
N PRO A 55 -4.36 -1.29 -13.02
CA PRO A 55 -3.60 -2.37 -13.64
C PRO A 55 -2.65 -1.77 -14.67
N GLU A 56 -1.41 -2.25 -14.70
CA GLU A 56 -0.48 -1.82 -15.73
C GLU A 56 -1.11 -2.13 -17.09
N PRO A 57 -1.06 -1.20 -18.07
CA PRO A 57 -1.58 -1.44 -19.40
C PRO A 57 -0.64 -2.39 -20.14
N VAL A 58 -0.78 -3.68 -19.82
CA VAL A 58 0.02 -4.76 -20.37
C VAL A 58 -0.64 -5.20 -21.68
N CYS A 59 0.02 -4.90 -22.81
CA CYS A 59 -0.36 -5.46 -24.11
C CYS A 59 -0.24 -7.00 -24.07
N GLY A 60 -0.94 -7.75 -24.93
CA GLY A 60 -0.97 -9.22 -24.92
C GLY A 60 0.40 -9.93 -25.00
N CYS A 61 1.48 -9.19 -25.27
CA CYS A 61 2.87 -9.66 -25.28
C CYS A 61 3.75 -9.05 -24.18
N THR A 62 3.13 -8.50 -23.14
CA THR A 62 3.77 -8.02 -21.90
C THR A 62 4.70 -6.81 -22.00
N HIS A 63 4.73 -6.10 -23.13
CA HIS A 63 5.55 -4.90 -23.31
C HIS A 63 4.77 -3.60 -23.04
N HIS A 64 5.50 -2.59 -22.53
CA HIS A 64 4.94 -1.29 -22.18
C HIS A 64 4.48 -0.50 -23.42
N LEU A 65 3.54 0.43 -23.24
CA LEU A 65 3.03 1.31 -24.31
C LEU A 65 4.15 2.07 -25.06
N ALA A 66 5.26 2.38 -24.36
CA ALA A 66 6.43 3.03 -24.94
C ALA A 66 7.11 2.23 -26.08
N LYS A 67 6.83 0.93 -26.17
CA LYS A 67 7.34 0.03 -27.23
C LYS A 67 6.48 0.01 -28.49
N HIS A 68 5.47 0.87 -28.57
CA HIS A 68 4.55 0.95 -29.72
C HIS A 68 4.79 2.22 -30.53
N ASP A 69 4.63 2.13 -31.86
CA ASP A 69 4.59 3.29 -32.75
C ASP A 69 3.21 3.99 -32.69
N LYS A 70 3.07 5.11 -33.40
CA LYS A 70 1.79 5.85 -33.49
C LYS A 70 0.68 5.05 -34.17
N GLN A 71 1.02 4.00 -34.92
CA GLN A 71 0.09 3.09 -35.58
C GLN A 71 -0.28 1.90 -34.67
N GLY A 72 0.28 1.82 -33.46
CA GLY A 72 0.03 0.75 -32.49
C GLY A 72 0.84 -0.53 -32.74
N ARG A 73 1.84 -0.54 -33.61
CA ARG A 73 2.72 -1.70 -33.82
C ARG A 73 3.85 -1.71 -32.81
N CYS A 74 4.09 -2.88 -32.21
CA CYS A 74 5.19 -3.07 -31.29
C CYS A 74 6.51 -3.29 -32.04
N HIS A 75 7.58 -2.60 -31.63
CA HIS A 75 8.91 -2.72 -32.22
C HIS A 75 9.87 -3.62 -31.40
N GLU A 76 9.38 -4.30 -30.37
CA GLU A 76 10.18 -5.17 -29.51
C GLU A 76 10.30 -6.61 -30.05
N GLN A 77 11.38 -7.30 -29.68
CA GLN A 77 11.58 -8.73 -30.00
C GLN A 77 11.01 -9.62 -28.89
N VAL A 78 10.38 -10.72 -29.26
CA VAL A 78 9.81 -11.74 -28.36
C VAL A 78 10.32 -13.12 -28.73
N GLU A 79 10.28 -14.04 -27.78
CA GLU A 79 10.54 -15.45 -28.04
C GLU A 79 9.34 -16.09 -28.77
N VAL A 80 9.53 -16.47 -30.03
CA VAL A 80 8.51 -17.10 -30.87
C VAL A 80 8.84 -18.59 -31.01
N PRO A 81 7.88 -19.50 -30.75
CA PRO A 81 8.12 -20.92 -30.92
C PRO A 81 8.23 -21.29 -32.40
N THR A 82 9.36 -21.88 -32.82
CA THR A 82 9.65 -22.23 -34.23
C THR A 82 9.56 -23.71 -34.56
N ALA A 83 9.54 -24.57 -33.54
CA ALA A 83 9.37 -26.01 -33.70
C ALA A 83 8.36 -26.54 -32.68
N TRP A 84 7.44 -27.40 -33.10
CA TRP A 84 6.38 -27.99 -32.27
C TRP A 84 6.44 -29.51 -32.31
N ASP A 85 6.10 -30.16 -31.20
CA ASP A 85 5.90 -31.61 -31.13
C ASP A 85 4.51 -32.04 -31.64
N GLU A 86 4.24 -33.34 -31.60
CA GLU A 86 2.93 -33.93 -31.99
C GLU A 86 1.75 -33.40 -31.15
N ASN A 87 2.01 -32.91 -29.94
CA ASN A 87 1.02 -32.36 -29.02
C ASN A 87 0.94 -30.82 -29.06
N LYS A 88 1.56 -30.18 -30.07
CA LYS A 88 1.67 -28.72 -30.22
C LYS A 88 2.40 -28.03 -29.06
N LYS A 89 3.26 -28.76 -28.34
CA LYS A 89 4.16 -28.18 -27.37
C LYS A 89 5.39 -27.62 -28.10
N PRO A 90 5.81 -26.38 -27.78
CA PRO A 90 6.99 -25.80 -28.39
C PRO A 90 8.27 -26.50 -27.94
N LEU A 91 9.09 -26.92 -28.90
CA LEU A 91 10.40 -27.56 -28.71
C LEU A 91 11.55 -26.57 -28.81
N ARG A 92 11.38 -25.47 -29.56
CA ARG A 92 12.38 -24.44 -29.77
C ARG A 92 11.73 -23.07 -29.84
N TYR A 93 12.43 -22.07 -29.33
CA TYR A 93 12.11 -20.66 -29.46
C TYR A 93 13.22 -19.93 -30.19
N GLU A 94 12.85 -18.93 -31.00
CA GLU A 94 13.78 -18.00 -31.64
C GLU A 94 13.29 -16.57 -31.45
N ALA A 95 14.21 -15.60 -31.52
CA ALA A 95 13.85 -14.19 -31.43
C ALA A 95 13.08 -13.77 -32.69
N GLY A 96 11.84 -13.29 -32.50
CA GLY A 96 10.98 -12.79 -33.56
C GLY A 96 10.39 -11.43 -33.21
N GLN A 97 9.92 -10.70 -34.22
CA GLN A 97 9.22 -9.42 -34.02
C GLN A 97 7.89 -9.65 -33.29
N CYS A 98 7.56 -8.82 -32.28
CA CYS A 98 6.23 -8.87 -31.68
C CYS A 98 5.16 -8.53 -32.73
N ASN A 99 4.23 -9.44 -32.95
CA ASN A 99 3.06 -9.22 -33.80
C ASN A 99 1.87 -8.62 -33.03
N CYS A 100 2.10 -8.15 -31.81
CA CYS A 100 1.10 -7.50 -31.00
C CYS A 100 0.67 -6.14 -31.57
N GLN A 101 -0.63 -5.88 -31.49
CA GLN A 101 -1.21 -4.57 -31.73
C GLN A 101 -1.56 -3.95 -30.38
N GLN A 102 -1.25 -2.67 -30.22
CA GLN A 102 -1.64 -1.87 -29.06
C GLN A 102 -3.16 -1.97 -28.87
N TYR A 103 -3.60 -2.03 -27.61
CA TYR A 103 -5.02 -1.87 -27.29
C TYR A 103 -5.53 -0.51 -27.79
N VAL A 104 -6.49 -0.56 -28.72
CA VAL A 104 -7.22 0.59 -29.30
C VAL A 104 -8.70 0.56 -28.90
N GLY A 105 -8.97 0.30 -27.63
CA GLY A 105 -10.30 0.48 -27.07
C GLY A 105 -10.49 1.85 -26.43
N PRO A 106 -11.72 2.19 -26.00
CA PRO A 106 -11.93 3.39 -25.18
C PRO A 106 -10.98 3.34 -23.99
N GLN A 107 -10.47 4.51 -23.59
CA GLN A 107 -9.63 4.61 -22.41
C GLN A 107 -10.35 3.88 -21.26
N PRO A 108 -9.70 2.90 -20.60
CA PRO A 108 -10.31 2.22 -19.48
C PRO A 108 -10.76 3.27 -18.48
N LEU A 109 -12.00 3.15 -17.99
CA LEU A 109 -12.66 4.15 -17.16
C LEU A 109 -11.68 4.65 -16.10
N SER A 110 -11.37 5.95 -16.13
CA SER A 110 -10.57 6.55 -15.08
C SER A 110 -11.34 6.38 -13.78
N GLN A 111 -10.74 5.73 -12.79
CA GLN A 111 -11.31 5.68 -11.45
C GLN A 111 -11.20 7.10 -10.87
N VAL A 112 -12.27 7.87 -11.01
CA VAL A 112 -12.45 9.13 -10.29
C VAL A 112 -13.02 8.79 -8.92
N TYR A 113 -12.36 9.30 -7.87
CA TYR A 113 -12.86 9.20 -6.51
C TYR A 113 -14.24 9.87 -6.44
N ALA A 114 -15.26 9.10 -6.08
CA ALA A 114 -16.54 9.63 -5.68
C ALA A 114 -16.49 9.83 -4.16
N GLU A 115 -16.73 11.05 -3.70
CA GLU A 115 -16.91 11.33 -2.28
C GLU A 115 -18.04 10.44 -1.73
N GLU A 116 -17.86 9.95 -0.49
CA GLU A 116 -18.88 9.19 0.20
C GLU A 116 -20.15 10.05 0.32
N LEU A 117 -21.29 9.53 -0.17
CA LEU A 117 -22.61 10.16 0.00
C LEU A 117 -22.98 10.12 1.48
N THR A 118 -22.50 11.10 2.24
CA THR A 118 -22.89 11.32 3.63
C THR A 118 -24.25 12.04 3.65
N ASP A 119 -25.29 11.30 3.28
CA ASP A 119 -26.67 11.77 3.36
C ASP A 119 -27.07 11.94 4.83
N ARG A 120 -26.74 13.09 5.41
CA ARG A 120 -27.55 13.62 6.51
C ARG A 120 -28.74 14.32 5.85
N TRP A 121 -29.72 13.52 5.44
CA TRP A 121 -31.01 14.01 4.96
C TRP A 121 -31.59 14.97 6.03
N PRO A 122 -32.02 16.20 5.68
CA PRO A 122 -32.64 17.10 6.63
C PRO A 122 -33.92 16.43 7.18
N THR A 123 -33.90 16.05 8.46
CA THR A 123 -35.07 15.48 9.15
C THR A 123 -36.05 16.53 9.66
N ASP A 124 -35.82 17.80 9.37
CA ASP A 124 -36.68 18.88 9.85
C ASP A 124 -37.86 19.06 8.88
N THR A 125 -39.01 18.50 9.27
CA THR A 125 -40.31 18.86 8.70
C THR A 125 -40.74 20.26 9.18
N PRO A 126 -41.41 21.05 8.34
CA PRO A 126 -41.90 22.40 8.69
C PRO A 126 -42.95 22.41 9.81
#